data_AF-A0A392TW90-F1
#
_entry.id   AF-A0A392TW90-F1
#
_cell.length_a   1.000
_cell.length_b   1.000
_cell.length_c   1.000
_cell.angle_alpha   90.00
_cell.angle_beta   90.00
_cell.angle_gamma   90.00
#
_symmetry.space_group_name_H-M   'P 1'
#
loop_
_entity.id
_entity.type
_entity.pdbx_description
1 polymer ?
#
loop_
_entity_poly.entity_id
_entity_poly.type
_entity_poly.pdbx_seq_one_letter_code
_entity_poly.pdbx_strand_id
1 'polypeptide(L)' 'EEEKEVDPQGEYASSSRAALIAKIQEYESNMVAAATFSFNNAVAQLRILNPGLTEEGLDEEKEVRDGQICSPPPID' A
#
# COMPACT_ATOMS: atom_id res chain seq x y z
N GLU A 1 -19.08 -27.66 3.82
CA GLU A 1 -18.93 -27.31 2.40
C GLU A 1 -18.12 -26.03 2.23
N GLU A 2 -18.34 -25.01 3.07
CA GLU A 2 -17.55 -23.74 3.08
C GLU A 2 -16.02 -23.93 3.19
N GLU A 3 -15.54 -24.87 4.01
CA GLU A 3 -14.10 -25.13 4.15
C GLU A 3 -13.45 -25.57 2.83
N LYS A 4 -14.15 -26.30 1.96
CA LYS A 4 -13.65 -26.69 0.63
C LYS A 4 -13.64 -25.54 -0.37
N GLU A 5 -14.38 -24.46 -0.08
CA GLU A 5 -14.40 -23.25 -0.92
C GLU A 5 -13.16 -22.40 -0.65
N VAL A 6 -12.76 -22.28 0.61
CA VAL A 6 -11.61 -21.47 1.04
C VAL A 6 -10.29 -22.25 1.14
N ASP A 7 -10.36 -23.57 1.35
CA ASP A 7 -9.22 -24.49 1.43
C ASP A 7 -9.45 -25.76 0.59
N PRO A 8 -9.56 -25.65 -0.74
CA PRO A 8 -9.87 -26.79 -1.61
C PRO A 8 -8.81 -27.90 -1.55
N GLN A 9 -7.60 -27.60 -1.10
CA GLN A 9 -6.48 -28.54 -0.99
C GLN A 9 -6.22 -29.03 0.45
N GLY A 10 -6.95 -28.51 1.45
CA GLY A 10 -6.74 -28.85 2.86
C GLY A 10 -5.38 -28.37 3.41
N GLU A 11 -4.76 -27.38 2.78
CA GLU A 11 -3.43 -26.88 3.14
C GLU A 11 -3.47 -26.15 4.49
N TYR A 12 -4.51 -25.38 4.75
CA TYR A 12 -4.66 -24.64 6.00
C TYR A 12 -5.09 -25.57 7.13
N ALA A 13 -6.01 -26.50 6.86
CA ALA A 13 -6.48 -27.48 7.84
C ALA A 13 -5.36 -28.41 8.35
N SER A 14 -4.37 -28.70 7.50
CA SER A 14 -3.22 -29.54 7.86
C SER A 14 -2.02 -28.77 8.43
N SER A 15 -2.08 -27.43 8.43
CA SER A 15 -0.98 -26.58 8.87
C SER A 15 -0.93 -26.41 10.40
N SER A 16 0.28 -26.33 10.94
CA SER A 16 0.46 -25.93 12.33
C SER A 16 0.11 -24.45 12.53
N ARG A 17 -0.27 -24.05 13.75
CA ARG A 17 -0.51 -22.64 14.11
C ARG A 17 0.69 -21.74 13.75
N ALA A 18 1.91 -22.21 13.98
CA ALA A 18 3.12 -21.44 13.66
C ALA A 18 3.29 -21.25 12.14
N ALA A 19 3.01 -22.28 11.35
CA ALA A 19 3.08 -22.21 9.88
C ALA A 19 2.05 -21.23 9.31
N LEU A 20 0.82 -21.23 9.83
CA LEU A 20 -0.22 -20.29 9.43
C LEU A 20 0.17 -18.83 9.74
N ILE A 21 0.73 -18.58 10.93
CA ILE A 21 1.22 -17.24 11.32
C ILE A 21 2.34 -16.77 10.38
N ALA A 22 3.31 -17.64 10.08
CA ALA A 22 4.39 -17.30 9.17
C ALA A 22 3.88 -16.96 7.76
N LYS A 23 2.92 -17.74 7.25
CA LYS A 23 2.31 -17.51 5.94
C LYS A 23 1.55 -16.16 5.88
N ILE A 24 0.82 -15.80 6.94
CA ILE A 24 0.16 -14.48 7.04
C ILE A 24 1.20 -13.35 6.99
N GLN A 25 2.27 -13.43 7.78
CA GLN A 25 3.32 -12.42 7.82
C GLN A 25 4.04 -12.28 6.47
N GLU A 26 4.26 -13.38 5.77
CA GLU A 26 4.80 -13.38 4.41
C GLU A 26 3.86 -12.66 3.43
N TYR A 27 2.56 -12.99 3.44
CA TYR A 27 1.57 -12.31 2.60
C TYR A 27 1.49 -10.82 2.90
N GLU A 28 1.46 -10.41 4.17
CA GLU A 28 1.47 -9.00 4.57
C GLU A 28 2.71 -8.28 4.04
N SER A 29 3.89 -8.89 4.20
CA SER A 29 5.15 -8.32 3.70
C SER A 29 5.14 -8.18 2.17
N ASN A 30 4.64 -9.19 1.46
CA ASN A 30 4.54 -9.18 0.00
C ASN A 30 3.57 -8.09 -0.48
N MET A 31 2.44 -7.90 0.20
CA MET A 31 1.49 -6.83 -0.12
C MET A 31 2.10 -5.44 0.09
N VAL A 32 2.81 -5.23 1.20
CA VAL A 32 3.51 -3.96 1.46
C VAL A 32 4.56 -3.67 0.39
N ALA A 33 5.35 -4.69 0.00
CA ALA A 33 6.33 -4.56 -1.07
C ALA A 33 5.66 -4.19 -2.40
N ALA A 34 4.59 -4.90 -2.80
CA ALA A 34 3.86 -4.65 -4.03
C ALA A 34 3.25 -3.24 -4.08
N ALA A 35 2.66 -2.78 -2.97
CA ALA A 35 2.11 -1.43 -2.85
C ALA A 35 3.22 -0.37 -2.98
N THR A 36 4.36 -0.59 -2.32
CA THR A 36 5.54 0.30 -2.39
C THR A 36 6.07 0.40 -3.81
N PHE A 37 6.22 -0.72 -4.51
CA PHE A 37 6.65 -0.73 -5.91
C PHE A 37 5.67 0.02 -6.81
N SER A 38 4.37 -0.21 -6.65
CA SER A 38 3.33 0.44 -7.45
C SER A 38 3.31 1.95 -7.22
N PHE A 39 3.43 2.40 -5.96
CA PHE A 39 3.51 3.81 -5.60
C PHE A 39 4.75 4.48 -6.21
N ASN A 40 5.93 3.88 -6.03
CA ASN A 40 7.17 4.41 -6.59
C ASN A 40 7.12 4.50 -8.12
N ASN A 41 6.51 3.51 -8.77
CA ASN A 41 6.33 3.53 -10.21
C ASN A 41 5.40 4.66 -10.66
N ALA A 42 4.27 4.87 -9.97
CA ALA A 42 3.36 5.97 -10.25
C ALA A 42 4.03 7.34 -10.08
N VAL A 43 4.79 7.54 -9.00
CA VAL A 43 5.59 8.75 -8.76
C VAL A 43 6.60 8.97 -9.89
N ALA A 44 7.32 7.93 -10.31
CA ALA A 44 8.27 8.02 -11.41
C ALA A 44 7.59 8.46 -12.74
N GLN A 45 6.41 7.91 -13.04
CA GLN A 45 5.63 8.34 -14.21
C GLN A 45 5.19 9.80 -14.10
N LEU A 46 4.73 10.25 -12.94
CA LEU A 46 4.31 11.63 -12.71
C LEU A 46 5.47 12.62 -12.91
N ARG A 47 6.68 12.29 -12.43
CA ARG A 47 7.88 13.11 -12.64
C ARG A 47 8.24 13.26 -14.12
N ILE A 48 8.10 12.18 -14.91
CA ILE A 48 8.37 12.21 -16.35
C ILE A 48 7.35 13.11 -17.08
N LEU A 49 6.08 12.98 -16.73
CA LEU A 49 4.98 13.71 -17.37
C LEU A 49 4.92 15.19 -16.96
N ASN A 50 5.48 15.55 -15.80
CA ASN A 50 5.41 16.90 -15.24
C ASN A 50 6.81 17.44 -14.88
N PRO A 51 7.57 17.94 -15.86
CA PRO A 51 8.87 18.57 -15.62
C PRO A 51 8.69 19.81 -14.74
N GLY A 52 9.14 19.75 -13.49
CA GLY A 52 8.96 20.82 -12.48
C GLY A 52 8.02 20.47 -11.33
N LEU A 53 7.49 19.23 -11.27
CA LEU A 53 6.78 18.73 -10.10
C LEU A 53 7.72 18.70 -8.87
N THR A 54 7.36 19.44 -7.83
CA THR A 54 8.02 19.41 -6.53
C THR A 54 7.29 18.45 -5.60
N GLU A 55 8.03 17.54 -4.95
CA GLU A 55 7.48 16.56 -4.01
C GLU A 55 7.84 16.87 -2.54
N GLU A 56 8.52 17.99 -2.31
CA GLU A 56 8.86 18.47 -0.97
C GLU A 56 7.58 18.70 -0.15
N GLY A 57 7.49 18.06 1.02
CA GLY A 57 6.35 18.16 1.92
C GLY A 57 5.16 17.26 1.57
N LEU A 58 5.23 16.38 0.56
CA LEU A 58 4.16 15.41 0.28
C LEU A 58 4.09 14.25 1.29
N ASP A 59 5.03 14.18 2.22
CA ASP A 59 5.01 13.29 3.38
C ASP A 59 4.06 13.79 4.50
N GLU A 60 3.57 15.02 4.38
CA GLU A 60 2.55 15.59 5.25
C GLU A 60 1.18 15.65 4.54
N GLU A 61 0.11 15.81 5.33
CA GLU A 61 -1.19 16.13 4.77
C GLU A 61 -1.12 17.52 4.10
N LYS A 62 -1.44 17.58 2.82
CA LYS A 62 -1.50 18.80 2.03
C LYS A 62 -2.82 18.88 1.28
N GLU A 63 -3.26 20.09 1.00
CA GLU A 63 -4.41 20.38 0.15
C GLU A 63 -4.03 21.35 -0.97
N VAL A 64 -4.80 21.34 -2.06
CA VAL A 64 -4.63 22.30 -3.16
C VAL A 64 -5.61 23.45 -2.96
N ARG A 65 -5.09 24.66 -2.76
CA ARG A 65 -5.86 25.90 -2.69
C ARG A 65 -5.33 26.89 -3.71
N ASP A 66 -6.22 27.44 -4.55
CA ASP A 66 -5.87 28.39 -5.61
C ASP A 66 -4.71 27.91 -6.52
N GLY A 67 -4.64 26.60 -6.77
CA GLY A 67 -3.60 25.98 -7.60
C GLY A 67 -2.25 25.81 -6.90
N GLN A 68 -2.15 26.06 -5.59
CA GLN A 68 -0.96 25.84 -4.78
C GLN A 68 -1.17 24.71 -3.77
N ILE A 69 -0.14 23.88 -3.59
CA ILE A 69 -0.12 22.85 -2.53
C ILE A 69 0.23 23.56 -1.22
N CYS A 70 -0.62 23.43 -0.21
CA CYS A 70 -0.46 24.08 1.09
C CYS A 70 -0.79 23.09 2.22
N SER A 71 -0.23 23.29 3.42
CA SER A 71 -0.71 22.56 4.60
C SER A 71 -2.16 22.95 4.90
N PRO A 72 -3.01 22.00 5.36
CA PRO A 72 -4.37 22.32 5.77
C PRO A 72 -4.38 23.30 6.95
N PRO A 73 -5.43 24.12 7.09
CA PRO A 73 -5.59 24.98 8.26
C PRO A 73 -5.70 24.14 9.54
N PRO A 74 -5.31 24.68 10.71
CA PRO A 74 -5.57 24.02 11.98
C PRO A 74 -7.06 23.70 12.13
N ILE A 75 -7.36 22.51 12.65
CA ILE A 75 -8.74 22.14 13.00
C ILE A 75 -9.07 22.85 14.33
N ASP A 76 -10.10 23.71 14.32
CA ASP A 76 -10.65 24.36 15.53
C ASP A 76 -11.35 23.35 16.46
#